data_AF-A0A845SFQ0-F1
#
_entry.id   AF-A0A845SFQ0-F1
#
_cell.length_a   1.000
_cell.length_b   1.000
_cell.length_c   1.000
_cell.angle_alpha   90.00
_cell.angle_beta   90.00
_cell.angle_gamma   90.00
#
_symmetry.space_group_name_H-M   'P 1'
#
loop_
_entity.id
_entity.type
_entity.pdbx_description
1 polymer ?
#
loop_
_entity_poly.entity_id
_entity_poly.type
_entity_poly.pdbx_seq_one_letter_code
_entity_poly.pdbx_strand_id
1 'polypeptide(L)'
;MRLIILLFLIAPTTLFAFENPKVKINNFYIQKYEVTIAEYLNFANKTNFKTEAEKQGFGYEYGIGWEKRKNWNYKTPYGKNPESLTEPAVHISYFEAEQYCKFINGRLPSFEEWSTAAYTQVLDSKVF
;
A
#
# COMPACT_ATOMS: atom_id res chain seq x y z
N MET A 1 -16.21 54.36 -17.55
CA MET A 1 -15.43 53.39 -16.74
C MET A 1 -16.36 52.25 -16.37
N ARG A 2 -16.34 51.12 -17.10
CA ARG A 2 -17.18 49.94 -16.82
C ARG A 2 -16.32 48.90 -16.11
N LEU A 3 -16.68 48.59 -14.86
CA LEU A 3 -16.03 47.57 -14.05
C LEU A 3 -16.67 46.22 -14.38
N ILE A 4 -15.93 45.32 -15.04
CA ILE A 4 -16.36 43.93 -15.24
C ILE A 4 -15.92 43.13 -14.02
N ILE A 5 -16.89 42.62 -13.26
CA ILE A 5 -16.65 41.66 -12.18
C ILE A 5 -16.66 40.27 -12.81
N LEU A 6 -15.49 39.62 -12.88
CA LEU A 6 -15.39 38.21 -13.23
C LEU A 6 -15.88 37.36 -12.04
N LEU A 7 -17.05 36.75 -12.20
CA LEU A 7 -17.58 35.76 -11.27
C LEU A 7 -16.92 34.40 -11.59
N PHE A 8 -15.91 34.00 -10.81
CA PHE A 8 -15.33 32.65 -10.91
C PHE A 8 -16.33 31.64 -10.31
N LEU A 9 -17.01 30.87 -11.17
CA LEU A 9 -17.75 29.69 -10.74
C LEU A 9 -16.73 28.60 -10.36
N ILE A 10 -16.52 28.38 -9.07
CA ILE A 10 -15.80 27.20 -8.57
C ILE A 10 -16.80 26.04 -8.60
N ALA A 11 -16.80 25.26 -9.69
CA ALA A 11 -17.49 23.98 -9.71
C ALA A 11 -16.71 23.02 -8.78
N PRO A 12 -17.33 22.39 -7.77
CA PRO A 12 -16.65 21.42 -6.93
C PRO A 12 -16.31 20.21 -7.77
N THR A 13 -15.04 20.05 -8.13
CA THR A 13 -14.55 18.79 -8.69
C THR A 13 -14.49 17.79 -7.55
N THR A 14 -15.33 16.75 -7.63
CA THR A 14 -15.20 15.60 -6.73
C THR A 14 -13.90 14.88 -7.07
N LEU A 15 -12.87 15.06 -6.25
CA LEU A 15 -11.66 14.25 -6.29
C LEU A 15 -11.97 12.88 -5.68
N PHE A 16 -12.00 11.85 -6.52
CA PHE A 16 -12.01 10.47 -6.03
C PHE A 16 -10.60 10.12 -5.57
N ALA A 17 -10.35 10.21 -4.26
CA ALA A 17 -9.16 9.63 -3.66
C ALA A 17 -9.31 8.10 -3.64
N PHE A 18 -8.24 7.37 -3.91
CA PHE A 18 -8.22 5.92 -3.72
C PHE A 18 -8.47 5.60 -2.25
N GLU A 19 -9.34 4.63 -1.99
CA GLU A 19 -9.56 4.02 -0.69
C GLU A 19 -9.35 2.51 -0.81
N ASN A 20 -8.77 1.89 0.22
CA ASN A 20 -8.64 0.44 0.33
C ASN A 20 -9.77 -0.12 1.22
N PRO A 21 -10.93 -0.47 0.64
CA PRO A 21 -12.09 -0.87 1.44
C PRO A 21 -11.84 -2.20 2.12
N LYS A 22 -12.43 -2.35 3.32
CA LYS A 22 -12.52 -3.65 4.01
C LYS A 22 -13.65 -4.48 3.41
N VAL A 23 -13.34 -5.71 3.02
CA VAL A 23 -14.30 -6.71 2.54
C VAL A 23 -14.58 -7.70 3.67
N LYS A 24 -15.85 -8.00 3.91
CA LYS A 24 -16.25 -9.02 4.89
C LYS A 24 -16.13 -10.41 4.26
N ILE A 25 -15.35 -11.29 4.90
CA ILE A 25 -15.23 -12.71 4.54
C ILE A 25 -15.60 -13.51 5.79
N ASN A 26 -16.66 -14.30 5.72
CA ASN A 26 -17.20 -15.06 6.86
C ASN A 26 -17.34 -14.19 8.13
N ASN A 27 -16.48 -14.41 9.12
CA ASN A 27 -16.50 -13.75 10.43
C ASN A 27 -15.37 -12.72 10.63
N PHE A 28 -14.67 -12.30 9.57
CA PHE A 28 -13.62 -11.29 9.63
C PHE A 28 -13.72 -10.28 8.48
N TYR A 29 -12.93 -9.22 8.57
CA TYR A 29 -12.76 -8.22 7.52
C TYR A 29 -11.31 -8.19 7.08
N ILE A 30 -11.07 -8.05 5.78
CA ILE A 30 -9.74 -7.93 5.18
C ILE A 30 -9.73 -6.80 4.15
N GLN A 31 -8.62 -6.08 4.03
CA GLN A 31 -8.44 -5.07 2.98
C GLN A 31 -8.55 -5.73 1.61
N LYS A 32 -9.28 -5.08 0.70
CA LYS A 32 -9.48 -5.56 -0.67
C LYS A 32 -8.16 -5.60 -1.45
N TYR A 33 -7.30 -4.62 -1.20
CA TYR A 33 -6.02 -4.44 -1.88
C TYR A 33 -4.87 -4.49 -0.88
N GLU A 34 -3.65 -4.64 -1.40
CA GLU A 34 -2.42 -4.48 -0.63
C GLU A 34 -2.34 -3.06 -0.05
N VAL A 35 -1.62 -2.92 1.06
CA VAL A 35 -1.37 -1.60 1.66
C VAL A 35 -0.52 -0.78 0.69
N THR A 36 -1.02 0.39 0.32
CA THR A 36 -0.38 1.27 -0.65
C THR A 36 0.75 2.10 -0.05
N ILE A 37 1.62 2.64 -0.91
CA ILE A 37 2.64 3.62 -0.51
C ILE A 37 1.98 4.83 0.19
N ALA A 38 0.85 5.32 -0.32
CA ALA A 38 0.11 6.44 0.28
C ALA A 38 -0.36 6.13 1.71
N GLU A 39 -0.96 4.96 1.92
CA GLU A 39 -1.44 4.54 3.23
C GLU A 39 -0.30 4.36 4.24
N TYR A 40 0.79 3.72 3.81
CA TYR A 40 1.95 3.52 4.67
C TYR A 40 2.69 4.83 4.96
N LEU A 41 2.76 5.75 4.00
CA LEU A 41 3.31 7.10 4.18
C LEU A 41 2.48 7.89 5.21
N ASN A 42 1.16 7.78 5.20
CA ASN A 42 0.31 8.40 6.22
C ASN A 42 0.61 7.85 7.61
N PHE A 43 0.70 6.51 7.75
CA PHE A 43 1.15 5.89 9.00
C PHE A 43 2.51 6.43 9.46
N ALA A 44 3.52 6.42 8.57
CA ALA A 44 4.86 6.86 8.90
C ALA A 44 4.92 8.33 9.32
N ASN A 45 4.20 9.21 8.62
CA ASN A 45 4.12 10.62 8.96
C ASN A 45 3.42 10.87 10.30
N LYS A 46 2.35 10.14 10.60
CA LYS A 46 1.58 10.30 11.86
C LYS A 46 2.30 9.79 13.09
N THR A 47 3.19 8.81 12.90
CA THR A 47 3.91 8.13 13.99
C THR A 47 5.39 8.48 14.04
N ASN A 48 5.88 9.27 13.08
CA ASN A 48 7.30 9.50 12.82
C ASN A 48 8.10 8.19 12.64
N PHE A 49 7.45 7.17 12.09
CA PHE A 49 8.04 5.84 11.89
C PHE A 49 9.07 5.87 10.76
N LYS A 50 10.18 5.15 10.97
CA LYS A 50 11.19 4.87 9.95
C LYS A 50 11.40 3.38 9.83
N THR A 51 11.33 2.88 8.61
CA THR A 51 11.57 1.47 8.30
C THR A 51 13.04 1.10 8.46
N GLU A 52 13.31 -0.20 8.63
CA GLU A 52 14.68 -0.74 8.62
C GLU A 52 15.37 -0.48 7.29
N ALA A 53 14.65 -0.59 6.16
CA ALA A 53 15.21 -0.25 4.85
C ALA A 53 15.65 1.22 4.76
N GLU A 54 14.88 2.15 5.35
CA GLU A 54 15.27 3.56 5.47
C GLU A 54 16.48 3.76 6.38
N LYS A 55 16.54 3.07 7.52
CA LYS A 55 17.66 3.18 8.49
C LYS A 55 18.96 2.62 7.91
N GLN A 56 18.87 1.50 7.19
CA GLN A 56 20.01 0.81 6.59
C GLN A 56 20.42 1.46 5.25
N GLY A 57 19.52 2.18 4.60
CA GLY A 57 19.76 2.86 3.33
C GLY A 57 19.72 1.93 2.10
N PHE A 58 19.16 0.74 2.22
CA PHE A 58 18.98 -0.20 1.11
C PHE A 58 17.75 -1.08 1.30
N GLY A 59 17.23 -1.55 0.16
CA GLY A 59 16.22 -2.60 0.06
C GLY A 59 16.78 -3.79 -0.71
N TYR A 60 15.96 -4.83 -0.91
CA TYR A 60 16.37 -6.05 -1.59
C TYR A 60 15.61 -6.23 -2.90
N GLU A 61 16.33 -6.60 -3.96
CA GLU A 61 15.75 -7.05 -5.22
C GLU A 61 16.15 -8.50 -5.45
N TYR A 62 15.25 -9.29 -6.05
CA TYR A 62 15.60 -10.62 -6.53
C TYR A 62 15.98 -10.56 -8.01
N GLY A 63 17.29 -10.70 -8.28
CA GLY A 63 17.86 -10.82 -9.63
C GLY A 63 18.36 -12.24 -9.88
N ILE A 64 19.69 -12.41 -9.88
CA ILE A 64 20.34 -13.74 -9.83
C ILE A 64 20.48 -14.28 -8.39
N GLY A 65 19.82 -13.62 -7.45
CA GLY A 65 19.87 -13.80 -6.01
C GLY A 65 19.36 -12.55 -5.30
N TRP A 66 19.41 -12.53 -3.97
CA TRP A 66 19.06 -11.34 -3.20
C TRP A 66 20.17 -10.29 -3.28
N GLU A 67 19.90 -9.20 -3.97
CA GLU A 67 20.83 -8.09 -4.18
C GLU A 67 20.41 -6.86 -3.35
N LYS A 68 21.39 -6.23 -2.67
CA LYS A 68 21.15 -4.98 -1.96
C LYS A 68 21.10 -3.82 -2.95
N ARG A 69 20.02 -3.04 -2.92
CA ARG A 69 19.82 -1.87 -3.77
C ARG A 69 19.77 -0.60 -2.92
N LYS A 70 20.72 0.31 -3.17
CA LYS A 70 20.85 1.57 -2.42
C LYS A 70 19.58 2.42 -2.59
N ASN A 71 19.11 3.01 -1.49
CA ASN A 71 17.93 3.86 -1.44
C ASN A 71 16.61 3.19 -1.86
N TRP A 72 16.55 1.85 -1.89
CA TRP A 72 15.29 1.15 -2.09
C TRP A 72 14.57 1.02 -0.74
N ASN A 73 13.34 1.53 -0.66
CA ASN A 73 12.45 1.43 0.49
C ASN A 73 11.01 1.66 0.00
N TYR A 74 10.01 1.65 0.90
CA TYR A 74 8.61 1.79 0.48
C TYR A 74 8.29 3.13 -0.25
N LYS A 75 9.05 4.21 0.00
CA LYS A 75 8.87 5.50 -0.70
C LYS A 75 9.47 5.51 -2.10
N THR A 76 10.46 4.65 -2.34
CA THR A 76 11.21 4.53 -3.58
C THR A 76 11.44 3.04 -3.88
N PRO A 77 10.37 2.30 -4.22
CA PRO A 77 10.39 0.83 -4.28
C PRO A 77 11.42 0.28 -5.27
N TYR A 78 11.69 1.05 -6.34
CA TYR A 78 12.67 0.77 -7.38
C TYR A 78 13.85 1.77 -7.39
N GLY A 79 14.10 2.44 -6.25
CA GLY A 79 15.16 3.44 -6.11
C GLY A 79 14.90 4.78 -6.80
N LYS A 80 13.74 4.94 -7.43
CA LYS A 80 13.19 6.20 -7.97
C LYS A 80 11.83 6.46 -7.32
N ASN A 81 11.30 7.68 -7.51
CA ASN A 81 9.92 7.97 -7.13
C ASN A 81 8.97 6.96 -7.81
N PRO A 82 7.95 6.45 -7.09
CA PRO A 82 6.97 5.54 -7.65
C PRO A 82 6.17 6.24 -8.74
N GLU A 83 5.63 5.46 -9.67
CA GLU A 83 4.79 5.99 -10.75
C GLU A 83 3.38 6.29 -10.21
N SER A 84 2.93 5.53 -9.20
CA SER A 84 1.72 5.80 -8.44
C SER A 84 1.92 5.58 -6.93
N LEU A 85 1.33 6.46 -6.11
CA LEU A 85 1.26 6.24 -4.66
C LEU A 85 0.26 5.14 -4.27
N THR A 86 -0.53 4.64 -5.22
CA THR A 86 -1.40 3.46 -5.04
C THR A 86 -0.68 2.14 -5.33
N GLU A 87 0.61 2.18 -5.68
CA GLU A 87 1.43 0.96 -5.72
C GLU A 87 1.53 0.35 -4.31
N PRO A 88 1.71 -0.97 -4.20
CA PRO A 88 1.94 -1.62 -2.91
C PRO A 88 3.19 -1.11 -2.22
N ALA A 89 3.11 -0.89 -0.92
CA ALA A 89 4.27 -0.56 -0.11
C ALA A 89 5.15 -1.80 0.08
N VAL A 90 6.41 -1.73 -0.35
CA VAL A 90 7.39 -2.84 -0.30
C VAL A 90 8.62 -2.47 0.53
N HIS A 91 9.57 -3.40 0.68
CA HIS A 91 10.72 -3.27 1.59
C HIS A 91 10.30 -3.07 3.06
N ILE A 92 9.19 -3.70 3.43
CA ILE A 92 8.59 -3.69 4.76
C ILE A 92 8.72 -5.11 5.34
N SER A 93 9.28 -5.21 6.54
CA SER A 93 9.37 -6.46 7.28
C SER A 93 8.05 -6.84 7.93
N TYR A 94 7.93 -8.09 8.35
CA TYR A 94 6.77 -8.60 9.08
C TYR A 94 6.41 -7.72 10.30
N PHE A 95 7.39 -7.33 11.12
CA PHE A 95 7.17 -6.55 12.34
C PHE A 95 6.70 -5.12 12.05
N GLU A 96 7.10 -4.57 10.91
CA GLU A 96 6.70 -3.23 10.47
C GLU A 96 5.27 -3.25 9.91
N ALA A 97 4.93 -4.29 9.14
CA ALA A 97 3.57 -4.52 8.69
C ALA A 97 2.61 -4.72 9.87
N GLU A 98 3.02 -5.45 10.91
CA GLU A 98 2.21 -5.62 12.12
C GLU A 98 1.97 -4.28 12.85
N GLN A 99 2.98 -3.41 12.93
CA GLN A 99 2.84 -2.07 13.52
C GLN A 99 1.87 -1.19 12.72
N TYR A 100 1.95 -1.23 11.39
CA TYR A 100 0.97 -0.56 10.53
C TYR A 100 -0.45 -1.10 10.78
N CYS A 101 -0.64 -2.42 10.83
CA CYS A 101 -1.94 -3.01 11.10
C CYS A 101 -2.51 -2.55 12.44
N LYS A 102 -1.68 -2.51 13.50
CA LYS A 102 -2.08 -2.00 14.82
C LYS A 102 -2.50 -0.53 14.76
N PHE A 103 -1.78 0.30 14.01
CA PHE A 103 -2.10 1.72 13.81
C PHE A 103 -3.50 1.95 13.21
N ILE A 104 -3.94 1.07 12.31
CA ILE A 104 -5.30 1.14 11.72
C ILE A 104 -6.35 0.31 12.49
N ASN A 105 -6.08 0.02 13.77
CA ASN A 105 -6.93 -0.82 14.64
C ASN A 105 -7.24 -2.20 14.03
N GLY A 106 -6.28 -2.77 13.31
CA GLY A 106 -6.34 -4.09 12.70
C GLY A 106 -5.20 -5.00 13.16
N ARG A 107 -5.02 -6.10 12.43
CA ARG A 107 -3.93 -7.06 12.59
C ARG A 107 -3.59 -7.69 11.25
N LEU A 108 -2.45 -8.35 11.16
CA LEU A 108 -2.18 -9.24 10.04
C LEU A 108 -3.21 -10.40 10.02
N PRO A 109 -3.64 -10.85 8.83
CA PRO A 109 -4.46 -12.04 8.73
C PRO A 109 -3.65 -13.26 9.18
N SER A 110 -4.32 -14.24 9.76
CA SER A 110 -3.74 -15.58 9.89
C SER A 110 -3.58 -16.23 8.50
N PHE A 111 -2.77 -17.29 8.42
CA PHE A 111 -2.63 -18.05 7.19
C PHE A 111 -3.99 -18.58 6.68
N GLU A 112 -4.84 -19.08 7.58
CA GLU A 112 -6.16 -19.61 7.24
C GLU A 112 -7.09 -18.51 6.70
N GLU A 113 -7.12 -17.33 7.33
CA GLU A 113 -7.91 -16.19 6.87
C GLU A 113 -7.43 -15.69 5.50
N TRP A 114 -6.11 -15.53 5.33
CA TRP A 114 -5.54 -15.11 4.06
C TRP A 114 -5.83 -16.14 2.96
N SER A 115 -5.64 -17.43 3.23
CA SER A 115 -5.93 -18.50 2.28
C SER A 115 -7.41 -18.56 1.89
N THR A 116 -8.32 -18.26 2.84
CA THR A 116 -9.76 -18.22 2.57
C THR A 116 -10.15 -17.01 1.73
N ALA A 117 -9.50 -15.87 1.94
CA ALA A 117 -9.78 -14.63 1.22
C ALA A 117 -9.08 -14.56 -0.16
N ALA A 118 -8.00 -15.31 -0.36
CA ALA A 118 -7.21 -15.30 -1.58
C ALA A 118 -8.00 -15.84 -2.79
N TYR A 119 -7.65 -15.33 -3.97
CA TYR A 119 -8.19 -15.84 -5.22
C TYR A 119 -7.78 -17.31 -5.42
N THR A 120 -8.77 -18.20 -5.52
CA THR A 120 -8.53 -19.60 -5.90
C THR A 120 -8.69 -19.74 -7.39
N GLN A 121 -7.60 -20.02 -8.10
CA GLN A 121 -7.66 -20.37 -9.52
C GLN A 121 -8.18 -21.80 -9.67
N VAL A 122 -9.41 -21.96 -10.15
CA VAL A 122 -9.95 -23.27 -10.54
C VAL A 122 -9.57 -23.53 -11.99
N LEU A 123 -8.73 -24.55 -12.22
CA LEU A 123 -8.39 -25.03 -13.55
C LEU A 123 -9.19 -26.29 -13.86
N ASP A 124 -10.16 -26.18 -14.75
CA ASP A 124 -10.82 -27.36 -15.32
C ASP A 124 -9.87 -28.00 -16.35
N SER A 125 -9.07 -28.96 -15.91
CA SER A 125 -8.25 -29.79 -16.80
C SER A 125 -8.69 -31.25 -16.69
N LYS A 126 -8.98 -31.88 -17.84
CA LYS A 126 -9.05 -33.35 -17.96
C LYS A 126 -7.69 -33.98 -18.28
N VAL A 127 -6.62 -33.18 -18.27
CA VAL A 127 -5.28 -33.51 -18.79
C VAL A 127 -4.23 -33.57 -17.67
N PHE A 128 -4.60 -33.23 -16.43
CA PHE A 128 -3.83 -33.52 -15.23
C PHE A 128 -4.64 -34.43 -14.30
#